data_AF-A0A7J2KGT1-F1
#
_entry.id   AF-A0A7J2KGT1-F1
#
_cell.length_a   1.000
_cell.length_b   1.000
_cell.length_c   1.000
_cell.angle_alpha   90.00
_cell.angle_beta   90.00
_cell.angle_gamma   90.00
#
_symmetry.space_group_name_H-M   'P 1'
#
loop_
_entity.id
_entity.type
_entity.pdbx_description
1 polymer ?
#
loop_
_entity_poly.entity_id
_entity_poly.type
_entity_poly.pdbx_seq_one_letter_code
_entity_poly.pdbx_strand_id
1 'polypeptide(L)'
;MTGPGEGKIPLETEIFIGNKRYLVKVDGNVYLHIKGYSLARVTHLDIEGSIFNQIIPPKKHLYGILSVKDRLKIFFRRRIYIKELDVVVDRLILSCPKIVEVIGQLNREWVY
;
A
#
# COMPACT_ATOMS: atom_id res chain seq x y z
N MET A 1 6.68 -1.67 -16.35
CA MET A 1 6.16 -2.59 -15.31
C MET A 1 6.87 -3.92 -15.48
N THR A 2 7.41 -4.49 -14.41
CA THR A 2 8.28 -5.68 -14.46
C THR A 2 7.55 -7.01 -14.25
N GLY A 3 6.23 -7.00 -14.03
CA GLY A 3 5.44 -8.22 -13.82
C GLY A 3 5.85 -8.98 -12.54
N PRO A 4 5.21 -10.13 -12.26
CA PRO A 4 5.59 -10.95 -11.12
C PRO A 4 6.91 -11.68 -11.42
N GLY A 5 8.02 -11.18 -10.88
CA GLY A 5 9.27 -11.95 -10.75
C GLY A 5 9.13 -13.07 -9.73
N GLU A 6 10.09 -14.01 -9.71
CA GLU A 6 10.13 -15.08 -8.71
C GLU A 6 10.06 -14.50 -7.30
N GLY A 7 9.10 -14.97 -6.49
CA GLY A 7 8.87 -14.50 -5.12
C GLY A 7 7.88 -13.34 -4.96
N LYS A 8 7.15 -12.93 -6.01
CA LYS A 8 5.98 -12.02 -5.90
C LYS A 8 4.67 -12.80 -5.92
N ILE A 9 3.90 -12.74 -4.83
CA ILE A 9 2.56 -13.32 -4.74
C ILE A 9 1.53 -12.20 -4.95
N PRO A 10 0.66 -12.26 -5.98
CA PRO A 10 -0.36 -11.25 -6.18
C PRO A 10 -1.40 -11.26 -5.07
N LEU A 11 -1.87 -10.07 -4.70
CA LEU A 11 -2.95 -9.86 -3.76
C LEU A 11 -4.14 -9.22 -4.47
N GLU A 12 -5.26 -9.92 -4.47
CA GLU A 12 -6.54 -9.37 -4.87
C GLU A 12 -7.01 -8.36 -3.82
N THR A 13 -6.94 -7.08 -4.16
CA THR A 13 -7.33 -6.00 -3.26
C THR A 13 -7.74 -4.76 -4.03
N GLU A 14 -8.69 -4.02 -3.46
CA GLU A 14 -8.99 -2.69 -3.93
C GLU A 14 -8.07 -1.67 -3.25
N ILE A 15 -7.51 -0.76 -4.06
CA ILE A 15 -6.62 0.29 -3.58
C ILE A 15 -7.38 1.62 -3.57
N PHE A 16 -7.29 2.33 -2.45
CA PHE A 16 -7.82 3.68 -2.33
C PHE A 16 -6.75 4.64 -1.85
N ILE A 17 -6.81 5.88 -2.33
CA ILE A 17 -5.97 6.99 -1.87
C ILE A 17 -6.83 8.21 -1.57
N GLY A 18 -6.36 9.08 -0.69
CA GLY A 18 -7.04 10.34 -0.40
C GLY A 18 -6.83 10.80 1.02
N ASN A 19 -7.86 11.38 1.62
CA ASN A 19 -7.86 11.85 2.99
C ASN A 19 -9.11 11.40 3.73
N LYS A 20 -9.30 11.85 4.98
CA LYS A 20 -10.46 11.46 5.81
C LYS A 20 -11.81 11.80 5.16
N ARG A 21 -11.88 12.86 4.36
CA ARG A 21 -13.14 13.38 3.79
C ARG A 21 -13.44 12.78 2.42
N TYR A 22 -12.41 12.41 1.66
CA TYR A 22 -12.56 11.96 0.29
C TYR A 22 -11.53 10.89 -0.04
N LEU A 23 -12.01 9.77 -0.56
CA LEU A 23 -11.21 8.62 -1.01
C LEU A 23 -11.55 8.33 -2.47
N VAL A 24 -10.51 8.09 -3.26
CA VAL A 24 -10.60 7.72 -4.67
C VAL A 24 -10.08 6.30 -4.81
N LYS A 25 -10.85 5.43 -5.47
CA LYS A 25 -10.39 4.11 -5.88
C LYS A 25 -9.43 4.29 -7.05
N VAL A 26 -8.29 3.62 -7.01
CA VAL A 26 -7.27 3.71 -8.06
C VAL A 26 -6.86 2.33 -8.55
N ASP A 27 -6.52 2.25 -9.83
CA ASP A 27 -5.99 1.03 -10.42
C ASP A 27 -4.53 0.81 -10.01
N GLY A 28 -4.20 -0.44 -9.75
CA GLY A 28 -2.87 -0.86 -9.39
C GLY A 28 -2.84 -2.33 -9.01
N ASN A 29 -1.63 -2.87 -8.93
CA ASN A 29 -1.38 -4.23 -8.53
C ASN A 29 -0.68 -4.23 -7.18
N VAL A 30 -1.07 -5.16 -6.31
CA VAL A 30 -0.43 -5.36 -5.01
C VAL A 30 0.19 -6.73 -4.97
N TYR A 31 1.43 -6.81 -4.48
CA TYR A 31 2.16 -8.06 -4.36
C TYR A 31 2.75 -8.21 -2.94
N LEU A 32 2.68 -9.41 -2.40
CA LEU A 32 3.54 -9.81 -1.27
C LEU A 32 4.88 -10.27 -1.84
N HIS A 33 5.95 -9.63 -1.39
CA HIS A 33 7.29 -10.04 -1.76
C HIS A 33 7.85 -10.97 -0.68
N ILE A 34 8.10 -12.22 -1.06
CA ILE A 34 8.66 -13.24 -0.18
C ILE A 34 10.14 -13.51 -0.48
N LYS A 35 10.91 -13.88 0.54
CA LYS A 35 12.28 -14.40 0.40
C LYS A 35 12.46 -15.69 1.18
N GLY A 36 13.35 -16.54 0.66
CA GLY A 36 13.71 -17.83 1.25
C GLY A 36 12.58 -18.85 1.10
N TYR A 37 12.62 -19.64 0.03
CA TYR A 37 11.52 -20.52 -0.39
C TYR A 37 11.06 -21.55 0.66
N SER A 38 11.95 -22.07 1.51
CA SER A 38 11.61 -23.13 2.47
C SER A 38 10.94 -22.64 3.76
N LEU A 39 11.16 -21.38 4.16
CA LEU A 39 10.53 -20.76 5.35
C LEU A 39 9.56 -19.62 4.98
N ALA A 40 9.58 -19.20 3.70
CA ALA A 40 8.81 -18.11 3.09
C ALA A 40 8.60 -16.90 4.01
N ARG A 41 9.63 -16.05 4.15
CA ARG A 41 9.50 -14.81 4.92
C ARG A 41 8.93 -13.70 4.03
N VAL A 42 7.80 -13.12 4.43
CA VAL A 42 7.29 -11.89 3.82
C VAL A 42 8.25 -10.76 4.16
N THR A 43 8.72 -10.04 3.14
CA THR A 43 9.72 -8.97 3.30
C THR A 43 9.11 -7.59 3.20
N HIS A 44 8.19 -7.39 2.26
CA HIS A 44 7.44 -6.15 2.09
C HIS A 44 6.21 -6.39 1.21
N LEU A 45 5.32 -5.41 1.22
CA LEU A 45 4.19 -5.30 0.32
C LEU A 45 4.55 -4.29 -0.78
N ASP A 46 4.44 -4.71 -2.04
CA ASP A 46 4.77 -3.91 -3.21
C ASP A 46 3.47 -3.44 -3.88
N ILE A 47 3.37 -2.14 -4.19
CA ILE A 47 2.19 -1.54 -4.81
C ILE A 47 2.64 -0.86 -6.10
N GLU A 48 2.20 -1.40 -7.23
CA GLU A 48 2.58 -0.93 -8.56
C GLU A 48 1.38 -0.28 -9.27
N GLY A 49 1.59 0.91 -9.84
CA GLY A 49 0.56 1.67 -10.53
C GLY A 49 1.07 3.06 -10.89
N SER A 50 0.61 3.61 -12.02
CA SER A 50 1.09 4.89 -12.54
C SER A 50 0.89 6.05 -11.56
N ILE A 51 -0.25 6.06 -10.86
CA ILE A 51 -0.62 7.10 -9.89
C ILE A 51 0.32 7.14 -8.67
N PHE A 52 0.90 6.01 -8.27
CA PHE A 52 1.75 5.94 -7.08
C PHE A 52 3.09 6.65 -7.29
N ASN A 53 3.56 6.79 -8.53
CA ASN A 53 4.78 7.56 -8.83
C ASN A 53 4.64 9.06 -8.51
N GLN A 54 3.41 9.58 -8.45
CA GLN A 54 3.15 10.97 -8.02
C GLN A 54 3.15 11.10 -6.50
N ILE A 55 2.90 10.00 -5.77
CA ILE A 55 2.94 9.96 -4.31
C ILE A 55 4.38 9.72 -3.84
N ILE A 56 5.03 8.69 -4.39
CA ILE A 56 6.40 8.29 -4.09
C ILE A 56 7.16 8.27 -5.42
N PRO A 57 7.93 9.32 -5.73
CA PRO A 57 8.72 9.34 -6.95
C PRO A 57 9.70 8.17 -7.02
N PRO A 58 10.07 7.71 -8.23
CA PRO A 58 11.05 6.64 -8.40
C PRO A 58 12.34 6.92 -7.61
N LYS A 59 12.90 5.87 -6.99
CA LYS A 59 14.11 5.94 -6.13
C LYS A 59 13.94 6.78 -4.85
N LYS A 60 12.71 7.13 -4.48
CA LYS A 60 12.38 7.71 -3.17
C LYS A 60 11.66 6.67 -2.30
N HIS A 61 11.71 6.89 -0.99
CA HIS A 61 10.95 6.13 -0.01
C HIS A 61 10.06 7.09 0.78
N LEU A 62 8.98 6.56 1.34
CA LEU A 62 8.06 7.32 2.17
C LEU A 62 7.77 6.53 3.43
N TYR A 63 8.11 7.11 4.58
CA TYR A 63 7.75 6.55 5.87
C TYR A 63 6.29 6.87 6.20
N GLY A 64 5.59 5.86 6.73
CA GLY A 64 4.19 5.98 7.10
C GLY A 64 3.86 5.30 8.43
N ILE A 65 2.65 5.56 8.91
CA ILE A 65 2.08 4.87 10.05
C ILE A 65 1.08 3.85 9.52
N LEU A 66 1.26 2.59 9.89
CA LEU A 66 0.35 1.50 9.58
C LEU A 66 -0.74 1.41 10.66
N SER A 67 -1.98 1.22 10.21
CA SER A 67 -3.11 0.84 11.05
C SER A 67 -3.92 -0.22 10.33
N VAL A 68 -4.29 -1.28 11.03
CA VAL A 68 -5.10 -2.39 10.53
C VAL A 68 -6.29 -2.57 11.45
N LYS A 69 -7.49 -2.36 10.91
CA LYS A 69 -8.76 -2.64 11.59
C LYS A 69 -9.64 -3.46 10.67
N ASP A 70 -10.54 -2.79 9.97
CA ASP A 70 -11.37 -3.29 8.88
C ASP A 70 -10.61 -3.35 7.55
N ARG A 71 -9.64 -2.44 7.40
CA ARG A 71 -8.79 -2.29 6.22
C ARG A 71 -7.37 -1.98 6.67
N LEU A 72 -6.39 -2.27 5.82
CA LEU A 72 -5.03 -1.81 6.01
C LEU A 72 -4.93 -0.35 5.57
N LYS A 73 -4.45 0.53 6.45
CA LYS A 73 -4.33 1.96 6.22
C LYS A 73 -2.88 2.38 6.47
N ILE A 74 -2.27 3.04 5.49
CA ILE A 74 -0.93 3.63 5.60
C ILE A 74 -1.09 5.14 5.56
N PHE A 75 -0.78 5.81 6.66
CA PHE A 75 -0.82 7.27 6.75
C PHE A 75 0.53 7.87 6.41
N PHE A 76 0.54 8.82 5.48
CA PHE A 76 1.73 9.52 5.05
C PHE A 76 2.04 10.67 6.01
N ARG A 77 3.33 10.93 6.27
CA ARG A 77 3.75 12.07 7.11
C ARG A 77 3.50 13.42 6.46
N ARG A 78 3.46 13.47 5.12
CA ARG A 78 3.25 14.67 4.33
C ARG A 78 2.00 14.48 3.48
N ARG A 79 1.26 15.57 3.30
CA ARG A 79 0.13 15.62 2.36
C ARG A 79 0.67 15.85 0.96
N ILE A 80 0.15 15.11 0.00
CA ILE A 80 0.57 15.16 -1.40
C ILE A 80 -0.66 15.49 -2.23
N TYR A 81 -0.59 16.53 -3.05
CA TYR A 81 -1.67 16.88 -3.96
C TYR A 81 -1.47 16.18 -5.30
N ILE A 82 -2.47 15.41 -5.72
CA ILE A 82 -2.49 14.73 -7.02
C ILE A 82 -3.40 15.53 -7.94
N LYS A 83 -2.79 16.23 -8.90
CA LYS A 83 -3.48 17.17 -9.79
C LYS A 83 -4.52 16.48 -10.67
N GLU A 84 -4.21 15.30 -11.20
CA GLU A 84 -5.09 14.53 -12.11
C GLU A 84 -6.39 14.09 -11.45
N LEU A 85 -6.37 13.90 -10.13
CA LEU A 85 -7.51 13.45 -9.34
C LEU A 85 -8.11 14.57 -8.47
N ASP A 86 -7.55 15.78 -8.56
CA ASP A 86 -7.87 16.94 -7.71
C ASP A 86 -8.03 16.59 -6.21
N VAL A 87 -7.09 15.78 -5.69
CA VAL A 87 -7.18 15.25 -4.32
C VAL A 87 -5.90 15.46 -3.53
N VAL A 88 -6.09 15.88 -2.27
CA VAL A 88 -5.02 15.87 -1.28
C VAL A 88 -4.98 14.50 -0.61
N VAL A 89 -3.87 13.80 -0.80
CA VAL A 89 -3.62 12.46 -0.29
C VAL A 89 -2.78 12.54 0.99
N ASP A 90 -3.30 11.98 2.07
CA ASP A 90 -2.58 11.75 3.34
C ASP A 90 -2.55 10.27 3.74
N ARG A 91 -3.22 9.40 2.98
CA ARG A 91 -3.25 7.96 3.24
C ARG A 91 -3.46 7.13 1.98
N LEU A 92 -2.98 5.90 2.06
CA LEU A 92 -3.33 4.79 1.18
C LEU A 92 -4.10 3.74 1.99
N ILE A 93 -5.10 3.10 1.38
CA ILE A 93 -5.94 2.09 2.01
C ILE A 93 -6.03 0.88 1.09
N LEU A 94 -5.77 -0.31 1.64
CA LEU A 94 -5.99 -1.58 0.96
C LEU A 94 -7.17 -2.30 1.59
N SER A 95 -8.15 -2.65 0.74
CA SER A 95 -9.28 -3.48 1.13
C SER A 95 -8.94 -4.94 0.82
N CYS A 96 -8.29 -5.63 1.77
CA CYS A 96 -7.91 -7.04 1.63
C CYS A 96 -8.22 -7.79 2.93
N PRO A 97 -9.29 -8.60 2.97
CA PRO A 97 -9.65 -9.38 4.17
C PRO A 97 -8.53 -10.32 4.63
N LYS A 98 -7.83 -10.97 3.70
CA LYS A 98 -6.73 -11.91 4.01
C LYS A 98 -5.57 -11.22 4.75
N ILE A 99 -5.21 -9.99 4.36
CA ILE A 99 -4.18 -9.22 5.06
C ILE A 99 -4.63 -8.87 6.48
N VAL A 100 -5.88 -8.46 6.64
CA VAL A 100 -6.45 -8.11 7.95
C VAL A 100 -6.46 -9.32 8.87
N GLU A 101 -6.83 -10.49 8.35
CA GLU A 101 -6.82 -11.76 9.08
C GLU A 101 -5.40 -12.14 9.55
N VAL A 102 -4.40 -12.04 8.66
CA VAL A 102 -3.02 -12.44 8.95
C VAL A 102 -2.32 -11.47 9.90
N ILE A 103 -2.49 -10.16 9.73
CA ILE A 103 -1.84 -9.16 10.59
C ILE A 103 -2.58 -9.03 11.94
N GLY A 104 -3.91 -9.19 11.94
CA GLY A 104 -4.75 -8.87 13.07
C GLY A 104 -4.93 -7.36 13.28
N GLN A 105 -5.49 -6.98 14.44
CA GLN A 105 -5.73 -5.58 14.76
C GLN A 105 -4.44 -4.86 15.15
N LEU A 106 -4.17 -3.75 14.47
CA LEU A 106 -2.99 -2.92 14.67
C LEU A 106 -3.40 -1.45 14.74
N ASN A 107 -3.20 -0.80 15.88
CA ASN A 107 -3.65 0.58 16.03
C ASN A 107 -2.69 1.60 15.39
N ARG A 108 -1.39 1.51 15.69
CA ARG A 108 -0.35 2.37 15.12
C ARG A 108 1.02 1.69 15.22
N GLU A 109 1.59 1.35 14.08
CA GLU A 109 3.00 0.94 13.97
C GLU A 109 3.71 1.75 12.91
N TRP A 110 5.01 1.98 13.10
CA TRP A 110 5.84 2.58 12.06
C TRP A 110 6.19 1.52 11.02
N VAL A 111 6.01 1.87 9.75
CA VAL A 111 6.48 1.06 8.63
C VAL A 111 7.56 1.81 7.85
N TYR A 112 8.60 1.06 7.48
CA TYR A 112 9.82 1.53 6.81
C TYR A 112 9.81 1.19 5.33
#